data_AF-A0A3N5V6J7-F1
#
_entry.id   AF-A0A3N5V6J7-F1
#
_cell.length_a   1.000
_cell.length_b   1.000
_cell.length_c   1.000
_cell.angle_alpha   90.00
_cell.angle_beta   90.00
_cell.angle_gamma   90.00
#
_symmetry.space_group_name_H-M   'P 1'
#
loop_
_entity.id
_entity.type
_entity.pdbx_description
1 polymer ?
#
loop_
_entity_poly.entity_id
_entity_poly.type
_entity_poly.pdbx_seq_one_letter_code
_entity_poly.pdbx_strand_id
1 'polypeptide(L)'
;MIPDTVYIEGSKYQRVVVSSGRPPLWETMVGQQYTPPDPAVVILKDDPHAKFDEQLQYFVRAVNYNMTIQAVCNLFGSGAAFFNAGKGFPPRHNYLTGEDADGEDPQTDKVRTCLHNVLTGVQEGDSLNVLTFDSRAPIPLKPGCTYPRSVEEADISIYAITPQTHPWLFVVCNIMNTSWEVVPFPHGGLYPWTGDNKPYSFLPLVSNHGYGPVLRPLTTLRRLGESEPIPSPYRQT
;
A
#
# COMPACT_ATOMS: atom_id res chain seq x y z
N MET A 1 -5.50 -10.29 26.60
CA MET A 1 -4.05 -10.16 26.33
C MET A 1 -3.90 -10.30 24.83
N ILE A 2 -3.46 -9.23 24.15
CA ILE A 2 -3.38 -9.16 22.68
C ILE A 2 -2.26 -10.10 22.23
N PRO A 3 -2.46 -10.99 21.24
CA PRO A 3 -1.35 -11.78 20.71
C PRO A 3 -0.52 -10.89 19.77
N ASP A 4 0.62 -10.41 20.25
CA ASP A 4 1.63 -9.61 19.52
C ASP A 4 2.42 -10.42 18.46
N THR A 5 1.82 -11.45 17.84
CA THR A 5 2.58 -12.37 16.98
C THR A 5 1.69 -13.06 15.96
N VAL A 6 1.95 -12.80 14.67
CA VAL A 6 1.47 -13.64 13.57
C VAL A 6 2.62 -14.58 13.21
N TYR A 7 2.35 -15.89 13.27
CA TYR A 7 3.29 -16.94 12.92
C TYR A 7 3.01 -17.42 11.49
N ILE A 8 4.06 -17.63 10.71
CA ILE A 8 4.05 -18.53 9.55
C ILE A 8 5.23 -19.49 9.73
N GLU A 9 4.94 -20.78 9.69
CA GLU A 9 5.93 -21.86 9.68
C GLU A 9 6.88 -21.72 8.48
N GLY A 10 8.19 -21.91 8.71
CA GLY A 10 9.18 -21.98 7.64
C GLY A 10 10.14 -20.78 7.60
N SER A 11 11.09 -20.79 8.53
CA SER A 11 12.45 -20.21 8.42
C SER A 11 12.57 -18.68 8.24
N LYS A 12 12.42 -18.01 9.39
CA LYS A 12 12.88 -16.65 9.76
C LYS A 12 12.15 -15.47 9.10
N TYR A 13 11.07 -15.02 9.74
CA TYR A 13 10.39 -13.76 9.45
C TYR A 13 10.25 -12.88 10.70
N GLN A 14 10.44 -11.58 10.50
CA GLN A 14 10.48 -10.56 11.54
C GLN A 14 9.12 -10.41 12.24
N ARG A 15 9.17 -10.22 13.56
CA ARG A 15 8.03 -9.89 14.41
C ARG A 15 7.42 -8.57 13.92
N VAL A 16 6.21 -8.61 13.36
CA VAL A 16 5.35 -7.42 13.32
C VAL A 16 4.89 -7.20 14.75
N VAL A 17 5.64 -6.41 15.51
CA VAL A 17 5.20 -5.95 16.82
C VAL A 17 4.02 -5.02 16.56
N VAL A 18 2.80 -5.50 16.76
CA VAL A 18 1.64 -4.62 16.92
C VAL A 18 1.78 -4.00 18.31
N SER A 19 2.75 -3.10 18.48
CA SER A 19 2.92 -2.40 19.75
C SER A 19 1.67 -1.56 20.00
N SER A 20 1.23 -1.47 21.25
CA SER A 20 0.06 -0.67 21.65
C SER A 20 0.21 0.85 21.42
N GLY A 21 1.30 1.30 20.80
CA GLY A 21 1.57 2.68 20.42
C GLY A 21 1.85 2.80 18.92
N ARG A 22 1.51 3.96 18.36
CA ARG A 22 1.85 4.36 17.00
C ARG A 22 3.38 4.32 16.83
N PRO A 23 3.92 3.61 15.83
CA PRO A 23 5.36 3.59 15.62
C PRO A 23 5.84 4.98 15.17
N PRO A 24 7.15 5.28 15.29
CA PRO A 24 7.71 6.49 14.71
C PRO A 24 7.33 6.60 13.23
N LEU A 25 6.88 7.78 12.79
CA LEU A 25 6.45 8.01 11.42
C LEU A 25 7.33 9.04 10.71
N TRP A 26 7.44 8.84 9.40
CA TRP A 26 8.16 9.72 8.49
C TRP A 26 7.27 10.05 7.29
N GLU A 27 7.21 11.32 6.91
CA GLU A 27 6.48 11.80 5.73
C GLU A 27 7.43 11.99 4.56
N THR A 28 7.02 11.59 3.36
CA THR A 28 7.78 11.81 2.13
C THR A 28 7.74 13.31 1.76
N MET A 29 8.90 13.96 1.69
CA MET A 29 8.96 15.43 1.54
C MET A 29 8.89 15.91 0.10
N VAL A 30 9.60 15.28 -0.84
CA VAL A 30 9.59 15.62 -2.28
C VAL A 30 10.14 14.41 -3.05
N GLY A 31 9.66 14.18 -4.27
CA GLY A 31 10.20 13.17 -5.17
C GLY A 31 10.20 13.65 -6.61
N GLN A 32 11.35 13.98 -7.19
CA GLN A 32 11.51 14.20 -8.63
C GLN A 32 10.60 15.28 -9.28
N GLN A 33 10.86 15.54 -10.56
CA GLN A 33 10.06 16.41 -11.40
C GLN A 33 8.94 15.56 -12.02
N TYR A 34 7.69 15.91 -11.77
CA TYR A 34 6.52 15.21 -12.34
C TYR A 34 6.13 15.80 -13.70
N THR A 35 5.28 15.13 -14.48
CA THR A 35 4.59 15.76 -15.61
C THR A 35 3.09 15.59 -15.42
N PRO A 36 2.31 16.63 -15.13
CA PRO A 36 0.87 16.45 -14.96
C PRO A 36 0.18 15.93 -16.24
N PRO A 37 -0.79 15.00 -16.16
CA PRO A 37 -1.30 14.33 -14.96
C PRO A 37 -0.62 12.97 -14.68
N ASP A 38 0.50 12.99 -13.96
CA ASP A 38 1.21 11.78 -13.54
C ASP A 38 0.90 11.41 -12.08
N PRO A 39 0.85 10.11 -11.73
CA PRO A 39 0.88 9.68 -10.34
C PRO A 39 2.11 10.25 -9.61
N ALA A 40 1.92 10.78 -8.40
CA ALA A 40 2.99 11.41 -7.63
C ALA A 40 3.90 10.37 -6.95
N VAL A 41 4.36 9.40 -7.72
CA VAL A 41 5.06 8.20 -7.24
C VAL A 41 6.48 8.53 -6.78
N VAL A 42 6.90 7.86 -5.71
CA VAL A 42 8.27 7.81 -5.22
C VAL A 42 8.72 6.35 -5.19
N ILE A 43 9.81 6.05 -5.90
CA ILE A 43 10.42 4.72 -5.89
C ILE A 43 11.21 4.55 -4.59
N LEU A 44 10.92 3.48 -3.85
CA LEU A 44 11.64 3.11 -2.63
C LEU A 44 12.73 2.06 -2.91
N LYS A 45 12.48 1.13 -3.83
CA LYS A 45 13.40 0.02 -4.14
C LYS A 45 13.03 -0.59 -5.49
N ASP A 46 14.02 -0.96 -6.30
CA ASP A 46 13.81 -1.85 -7.43
C ASP A 46 13.63 -3.29 -6.92
N ASP A 47 12.43 -3.85 -7.12
CA ASP A 47 12.06 -5.19 -6.65
C ASP A 47 10.99 -5.79 -7.56
N PRO A 48 11.40 -6.54 -8.61
CA PRO A 48 10.48 -7.14 -9.57
C PRO A 48 9.80 -8.42 -9.11
N HIS A 49 9.97 -8.80 -7.84
CA HIS A 49 9.56 -10.11 -7.34
C HIS A 49 8.34 -10.07 -6.42
N ALA A 50 7.79 -8.87 -6.16
CA ALA A 50 6.55 -8.72 -5.40
C ALA A 50 5.34 -9.02 -6.31
N LYS A 51 4.64 -10.11 -5.99
CA LYS A 51 3.46 -10.58 -6.71
C LYS A 51 2.19 -10.15 -5.99
N PHE A 52 1.14 -9.87 -6.76
CA PHE A 52 -0.22 -9.64 -6.28
C PHE A 52 -1.08 -10.84 -6.65
N ASP A 53 -0.97 -11.88 -5.83
CA ASP A 53 -1.80 -13.07 -5.92
C ASP A 53 -3.28 -12.76 -5.60
N GLU A 54 -4.11 -13.80 -5.70
CA GLU A 54 -5.54 -13.74 -5.39
C GLU A 54 -5.84 -13.06 -4.04
N GLN A 55 -5.16 -13.48 -2.98
CA GLN A 55 -5.46 -13.04 -1.62
C GLN A 55 -5.04 -11.59 -1.40
N LEU A 56 -3.94 -11.15 -2.04
CA LEU A 56 -3.55 -9.74 -2.01
C LEU A 56 -4.53 -8.87 -2.80
N GLN A 57 -5.05 -9.34 -3.94
CA GLN A 57 -6.08 -8.63 -4.70
C GLN A 57 -7.39 -8.53 -3.90
N TYR A 58 -7.84 -9.62 -3.26
CA TYR A 58 -9.00 -9.60 -2.36
C TYR A 58 -8.78 -8.67 -1.17
N PHE A 59 -7.58 -8.60 -0.62
CA PHE A 59 -7.26 -7.61 0.41
C PHE A 59 -7.36 -6.18 -0.12
N VAL A 60 -6.86 -5.90 -1.32
CA VAL A 60 -7.00 -4.56 -1.96
C VAL A 60 -8.47 -4.21 -2.16
N ARG A 61 -9.31 -5.17 -2.58
CA ARG A 61 -10.76 -4.99 -2.68
C ARG A 61 -11.41 -4.68 -1.33
N ALA A 62 -11.01 -5.40 -0.28
CA ALA A 62 -11.55 -5.23 1.06
C ALA A 62 -11.19 -3.87 1.65
N VAL A 63 -9.94 -3.41 1.53
CA VAL A 63 -9.54 -2.09 2.06
C VAL A 63 -10.15 -0.94 1.29
N ASN A 64 -10.50 -1.16 0.01
CA ASN A 64 -11.21 -0.20 -0.82
C ASN A 64 -12.73 -0.45 -0.84
N TYR A 65 -13.34 -0.71 0.32
CA TYR A 65 -14.74 -1.15 0.44
C TYR A 65 -15.79 -0.17 -0.12
N ASN A 66 -15.44 1.12 -0.24
CA ASN A 66 -16.31 2.16 -0.81
C ASN A 66 -16.06 2.43 -2.31
N MET A 67 -15.24 1.62 -2.98
CA MET A 67 -15.02 1.66 -4.42
C MET A 67 -15.74 0.49 -5.12
N THR A 68 -16.11 0.68 -6.39
CA THR A 68 -16.61 -0.42 -7.22
C THR A 68 -15.47 -1.39 -7.57
N ILE A 69 -15.80 -2.64 -7.90
CA ILE A 69 -14.80 -3.63 -8.35
C ILE A 69 -13.97 -3.07 -9.52
N GLN A 70 -14.63 -2.48 -10.52
CA GLN A 70 -13.94 -1.87 -11.67
C GLN A 70 -12.99 -0.74 -11.24
N ALA A 71 -13.39 0.11 -10.30
CA ALA A 71 -12.52 1.18 -9.80
C ALA A 71 -11.30 0.61 -9.06
N VAL A 72 -11.44 -0.50 -8.35
CA VAL A 72 -10.30 -1.22 -7.74
C VAL A 72 -9.40 -1.83 -8.80
N CYS A 73 -9.96 -2.49 -9.83
CA CYS A 73 -9.19 -3.01 -10.96
C CYS A 73 -8.34 -1.93 -11.65
N ASN A 74 -8.89 -0.70 -11.77
CA ASN A 74 -8.19 0.41 -12.40
C ASN A 74 -6.90 0.84 -11.66
N LEU A 75 -6.75 0.51 -10.36
CA LEU A 75 -5.49 0.75 -9.62
C LEU A 75 -4.34 -0.10 -10.16
N PHE A 76 -4.68 -1.25 -10.75
CA PHE A 76 -3.76 -2.20 -11.37
C PHE A 76 -3.75 -2.07 -12.89
N GLY A 77 -4.35 -1.03 -13.48
CA GLY A 77 -4.36 -0.86 -14.93
C GLY A 77 -2.95 -0.60 -15.48
N SER A 78 -2.73 -0.94 -16.75
CA SER A 78 -1.46 -0.71 -17.46
C SER A 78 -0.97 0.75 -17.50
N GLY A 79 -1.90 1.70 -17.38
CA GLY A 79 -1.62 3.14 -17.27
C GLY A 79 -1.45 3.66 -15.85
N ALA A 80 -1.65 2.83 -14.81
CA ALA A 80 -1.42 3.22 -13.44
C ALA A 80 0.06 3.05 -13.09
N ALA A 81 0.75 4.13 -12.69
CA ALA A 81 2.19 4.10 -12.41
C ALA A 81 2.60 3.27 -11.17
N PHE A 82 1.64 2.59 -10.52
CA PHE A 82 1.87 1.66 -9.41
C PHE A 82 2.34 0.28 -9.91
N PHE A 83 2.06 -0.07 -11.16
CA PHE A 83 2.44 -1.33 -11.82
C PHE A 83 3.04 -1.01 -13.19
N ASN A 84 4.17 -1.62 -13.59
CA ASN A 84 4.93 -1.11 -14.75
C ASN A 84 4.56 -1.75 -16.07
N ALA A 85 4.69 -0.94 -17.14
CA ALA A 85 4.77 -1.38 -18.53
C ALA A 85 3.65 -2.35 -18.95
N GLY A 86 2.43 -2.13 -18.47
CA GLY A 86 1.31 -3.03 -18.77
C GLY A 86 1.31 -4.37 -18.02
N LYS A 87 2.16 -4.56 -17.01
CA LYS A 87 2.14 -5.72 -16.10
C LYS A 87 1.13 -5.58 -14.95
N GLY A 88 0.20 -4.67 -15.12
CA GLY A 88 -1.07 -4.67 -14.42
C GLY A 88 -2.00 -5.76 -14.96
N PHE A 89 -3.31 -5.60 -14.84
CA PHE A 89 -4.29 -6.37 -15.63
C PHE A 89 -4.42 -5.65 -16.98
N PRO A 90 -4.36 -6.22 -18.21
CA PRO A 90 -3.95 -7.54 -18.77
C PRO A 90 -2.52 -7.58 -19.38
N PRO A 91 -1.95 -8.76 -19.71
CA PRO A 91 -2.54 -10.11 -19.70
C PRO A 91 -2.27 -10.88 -18.39
N ARG A 92 -2.30 -10.19 -17.25
CA ARG A 92 -2.12 -10.78 -15.92
C ARG A 92 -3.47 -11.14 -15.32
N HIS A 93 -3.49 -12.22 -14.56
CA HIS A 93 -4.72 -12.72 -13.96
C HIS A 93 -5.35 -11.68 -13.03
N ASN A 94 -6.58 -11.30 -13.35
CA ASN A 94 -7.41 -10.43 -12.55
C ASN A 94 -8.42 -11.26 -11.75
N TYR A 95 -8.08 -11.63 -10.52
CA TYR A 95 -8.95 -12.42 -9.64
C TYR A 95 -10.20 -11.66 -9.19
N LEU A 96 -10.24 -10.32 -9.38
CA LEU A 96 -11.41 -9.50 -9.04
C LEU A 96 -12.53 -9.61 -10.07
N THR A 97 -12.18 -9.80 -11.35
CA THR A 97 -13.15 -9.95 -12.45
C THR A 97 -13.19 -11.38 -13.01
N GLY A 98 -12.22 -12.22 -12.67
CA GLY A 98 -12.04 -13.57 -13.25
C GLY A 98 -11.49 -13.54 -14.67
N GLU A 99 -10.96 -12.40 -15.13
CA GLU A 99 -10.35 -12.24 -16.45
C GLU A 99 -8.90 -12.73 -16.46
N ASP A 100 -8.43 -13.19 -17.62
CA ASP A 100 -7.07 -13.68 -17.83
C ASP A 100 -6.67 -14.82 -16.86
N ALA A 101 -7.58 -15.77 -16.62
CA ALA A 101 -7.42 -16.85 -15.63
C ALA A 101 -6.15 -17.72 -15.81
N ASP A 102 -5.65 -17.83 -17.04
CA ASP A 102 -4.42 -18.56 -17.37
C ASP A 102 -3.15 -17.67 -17.33
N GLY A 103 -3.31 -16.37 -17.04
CA GLY A 103 -2.23 -15.41 -16.93
C GLY A 103 -1.41 -15.57 -15.65
N GLU A 104 -0.18 -15.05 -15.62
CA GLU A 104 0.57 -14.96 -14.35
C GLU A 104 -0.06 -13.90 -13.44
N ASP A 105 0.21 -13.99 -12.13
CA ASP A 105 -0.13 -12.93 -11.19
C ASP A 105 0.52 -11.58 -11.60
N PRO A 106 -0.17 -10.45 -11.36
CA PRO A 106 0.44 -9.14 -11.48
C PRO A 106 1.67 -9.00 -10.60
N GLN A 107 2.63 -8.19 -11.06
CA GLN A 107 3.89 -7.97 -10.35
C GLN A 107 4.23 -6.50 -10.38
N THR A 108 4.79 -6.00 -9.28
CA THR A 108 5.45 -4.70 -9.29
C THR A 108 6.92 -4.92 -9.64
N ASP A 109 7.50 -4.11 -10.52
CA ASP A 109 8.94 -4.03 -10.79
C ASP A 109 9.71 -3.26 -9.70
N LYS A 110 9.00 -2.46 -8.90
CA LYS A 110 9.55 -1.61 -7.84
C LYS A 110 8.55 -1.45 -6.72
N VAL A 111 9.07 -1.29 -5.51
CA VAL A 111 8.32 -0.82 -4.35
C VAL A 111 8.12 0.68 -4.51
N ARG A 112 6.86 1.10 -4.56
CA ARG A 112 6.45 2.49 -4.78
C ARG A 112 5.59 3.00 -3.64
N THR A 113 5.77 4.27 -3.30
CA THR A 113 4.82 5.04 -2.51
C THR A 113 4.44 6.31 -3.28
N CYS A 114 3.69 7.22 -2.67
CA CYS A 114 3.32 8.50 -3.24
C CYS A 114 3.88 9.68 -2.39
N LEU A 115 3.85 10.90 -2.95
CA LEU A 115 4.12 12.10 -2.17
C LEU A 115 3.18 12.23 -0.98
N HIS A 116 3.69 12.83 0.11
CA HIS A 116 3.01 13.07 1.38
C HIS A 116 2.45 11.82 2.07
N ASN A 117 2.84 10.63 1.61
CA ASN A 117 2.51 9.39 2.29
C ASN A 117 3.39 9.25 3.54
N VAL A 118 2.81 8.61 4.54
CA VAL A 118 3.53 8.28 5.78
C VAL A 118 4.15 6.90 5.67
N LEU A 119 5.40 6.80 6.11
CA LEU A 119 6.18 5.58 6.19
C LEU A 119 6.54 5.32 7.66
N THR A 120 6.83 4.07 7.97
CA THR A 120 7.47 3.67 9.23
C THR A 120 8.56 2.65 8.94
N GLY A 121 9.40 2.35 9.93
CA GLY A 121 10.52 1.44 9.75
C GLY A 121 11.51 1.48 10.89
N VAL A 122 12.62 0.79 10.68
CA VAL A 122 13.78 0.80 11.59
C VAL A 122 14.84 1.72 10.99
N GLN A 123 15.37 2.64 11.79
CA GLN A 123 16.48 3.48 11.34
C GLN A 123 17.78 2.64 11.26
N GLU A 124 18.42 2.66 10.09
CA GLU A 124 19.69 2.00 9.78
C GLU A 124 20.68 3.05 9.25
N GLY A 125 21.49 3.61 10.14
CA GLY A 125 22.38 4.74 9.83
C GLY A 125 21.59 5.97 9.39
N ASP A 126 21.89 6.46 8.18
CA ASP A 126 21.24 7.62 7.55
C ASP A 126 20.02 7.23 6.69
N SER A 127 19.57 5.98 6.79
CA SER A 127 18.40 5.47 6.08
C SER A 127 17.33 4.94 7.03
N LEU A 128 16.09 4.97 6.56
CA LEU A 128 14.97 4.23 7.12
C LEU A 128 14.82 2.93 6.33
N ASN A 129 14.91 1.79 7.01
CA ASN A 129 14.46 0.50 6.46
C ASN A 129 12.95 0.42 6.61
N VAL A 130 12.25 0.72 5.52
CA VAL A 130 10.80 0.91 5.46
C VAL A 130 10.09 -0.42 5.68
N LEU A 131 9.13 -0.41 6.61
CA LEU A 131 8.26 -1.54 6.86
C LEU A 131 7.26 -1.71 5.71
N THR A 132 7.18 -2.92 5.16
CA THR A 132 6.29 -3.28 4.05
C THR A 132 5.65 -4.63 4.32
N PHE A 133 4.51 -4.91 3.68
CA PHE A 133 4.00 -6.28 3.59
C PHE A 133 4.99 -7.15 2.79
N ASP A 134 5.25 -8.37 3.26
CA ASP A 134 5.99 -9.36 2.48
C ASP A 134 5.02 -10.06 1.53
N SER A 135 5.24 -9.97 0.22
CA SER A 135 4.40 -10.62 -0.79
C SER A 135 4.38 -12.15 -0.70
N ARG A 136 5.28 -12.75 0.10
CA ARG A 136 5.34 -14.21 0.32
C ARG A 136 4.55 -14.67 1.54
N ALA A 137 4.13 -13.72 2.37
CA ALA A 137 3.39 -13.98 3.59
C ALA A 137 1.91 -13.66 3.38
N PRO A 138 0.98 -14.52 3.84
CA PRO A 138 -0.43 -14.22 3.79
C PRO A 138 -0.78 -13.00 4.66
N ILE A 139 -1.77 -12.21 4.24
CA ILE A 139 -2.16 -10.97 4.91
C ILE A 139 -2.80 -11.26 6.28
N PRO A 140 -2.33 -10.67 7.39
CA PRO A 140 -2.84 -10.97 8.73
C PRO A 140 -4.37 -10.86 8.88
N LEU A 141 -5.00 -11.95 9.30
CA LEU A 141 -6.41 -11.99 9.69
C LEU A 141 -6.59 -11.80 11.19
N LYS A 142 -7.79 -11.37 11.60
CA LYS A 142 -8.19 -11.39 13.01
C LYS A 142 -8.35 -12.84 13.51
N PRO A 143 -8.19 -13.09 14.83
CA PRO A 143 -8.38 -14.43 15.39
C PRO A 143 -9.74 -15.03 15.04
N GLY A 144 -9.73 -16.26 14.51
CA GLY A 144 -10.94 -17.00 14.13
C GLY A 144 -11.50 -16.67 12.74
N CYS A 145 -10.94 -15.71 12.02
CA CYS A 145 -11.31 -15.43 10.62
C CYS A 145 -10.56 -16.34 9.64
N THR A 146 -11.15 -16.57 8.47
CA THR A 146 -10.54 -17.30 7.34
C THR A 146 -10.44 -16.40 6.12
N TYR A 147 -9.51 -16.74 5.22
CA TYR A 147 -9.37 -16.01 3.95
C TYR A 147 -10.63 -16.15 3.08
N PRO A 148 -11.00 -15.09 2.35
CA PRO A 148 -12.12 -15.13 1.42
C PRO A 148 -11.82 -16.08 0.26
N ARG A 149 -12.86 -16.77 -0.18
CA ARG A 149 -12.83 -17.71 -1.33
C ARG A 149 -13.39 -17.10 -2.61
N SER A 150 -13.95 -15.91 -2.52
CA SER A 150 -14.41 -15.12 -3.67
C SER A 150 -14.26 -13.63 -3.38
N VAL A 151 -14.34 -12.80 -4.42
CA VAL A 151 -14.27 -11.35 -4.30
C VAL A 151 -15.42 -10.75 -3.48
N GLU A 152 -16.58 -11.41 -3.44
CA GLU A 152 -17.74 -11.00 -2.64
C GLU A 152 -17.54 -11.24 -1.14
N GLU A 153 -16.72 -12.23 -0.77
CA GLU A 153 -16.37 -12.52 0.63
C GLU A 153 -15.28 -11.56 1.17
N ALA A 154 -14.68 -10.74 0.31
CA ALA A 154 -13.62 -9.81 0.69
C ALA A 154 -14.15 -8.63 1.53
N ASP A 155 -14.15 -8.81 2.85
CA ASP A 155 -14.63 -7.84 3.82
C ASP A 155 -13.47 -7.27 4.67
N ILE A 156 -13.41 -5.94 4.86
CA ILE A 156 -12.33 -5.31 5.63
C ILE A 156 -12.27 -5.77 7.10
N SER A 157 -13.41 -6.17 7.66
CA SER A 157 -13.56 -6.52 9.08
C SER A 157 -12.82 -7.80 9.47
N ILE A 158 -12.45 -8.68 8.52
CA ILE A 158 -11.70 -9.90 8.82
C ILE A 158 -10.21 -9.66 8.99
N TYR A 159 -9.68 -8.55 8.48
CA TYR A 159 -8.25 -8.25 8.47
C TYR A 159 -7.81 -7.55 9.75
N ALA A 160 -6.63 -7.93 10.26
CA ALA A 160 -6.06 -7.33 11.48
C ALA A 160 -5.40 -5.96 11.22
N ILE A 161 -5.03 -5.69 9.96
CA ILE A 161 -4.31 -4.50 9.53
C ILE A 161 -5.14 -3.82 8.43
N THR A 162 -5.43 -2.53 8.59
CA THR A 162 -6.24 -1.74 7.67
C THR A 162 -5.65 -0.34 7.49
N PRO A 163 -6.00 0.40 6.41
CA PRO A 163 -5.57 1.79 6.25
C PRO A 163 -5.97 2.70 7.41
N GLN A 164 -7.08 2.41 8.08
CA GLN A 164 -7.54 3.18 9.24
C GLN A 164 -6.64 2.96 10.48
N THR A 165 -6.15 1.73 10.68
CA THR A 165 -5.41 1.35 11.90
C THR A 165 -3.90 1.43 11.72
N HIS A 166 -3.41 1.17 10.52
CA HIS A 166 -1.98 1.12 10.17
C HIS A 166 -1.70 1.87 8.86
N PRO A 167 -2.06 3.15 8.75
CA PRO A 167 -1.96 3.91 7.49
C PRO A 167 -0.55 3.90 6.88
N TRP A 168 0.50 3.74 7.68
CA TRP A 168 1.90 3.67 7.24
C TRP A 168 2.30 2.38 6.50
N LEU A 169 1.41 1.37 6.46
CA LEU A 169 1.58 0.17 5.64
C LEU A 169 0.86 0.28 4.29
N PHE A 170 0.22 1.41 4.00
CA PHE A 170 -0.55 1.62 2.79
C PHE A 170 -0.05 2.85 2.05
N VAL A 171 -0.15 2.76 0.73
CA VAL A 171 0.00 3.87 -0.20
C VAL A 171 -1.39 4.45 -0.43
N VAL A 172 -1.56 5.73 -0.10
CA VAL A 172 -2.66 6.54 -0.63
C VAL A 172 -2.29 6.95 -2.04
N CYS A 173 -3.01 6.39 -3.01
CA CYS A 173 -2.79 6.70 -4.41
C CYS A 173 -3.19 8.16 -4.69
N ASN A 174 -2.27 8.94 -5.23
CA ASN A 174 -2.50 10.34 -5.58
C ASN A 174 -1.79 10.70 -6.90
N ILE A 175 -2.25 11.79 -7.53
CA ILE A 175 -1.70 12.30 -8.79
C ILE A 175 -1.31 13.77 -8.64
N MET A 176 -0.42 14.24 -9.50
CA MET A 176 -0.13 15.65 -9.67
C MET A 176 -1.08 16.24 -10.72
N ASN A 177 -1.87 17.26 -10.36
CA ASN A 177 -2.70 17.97 -11.32
C ASN A 177 -1.87 18.98 -12.14
N THR A 178 -2.49 19.61 -13.14
CA THR A 178 -1.83 20.61 -14.02
C THR A 178 -1.33 21.86 -13.29
N SER A 179 -1.83 22.09 -12.07
CA SER A 179 -1.39 23.17 -11.17
C SER A 179 -0.24 22.73 -10.25
N TRP A 180 0.31 21.52 -10.43
CA TRP A 180 1.33 20.91 -9.59
C TRP A 180 0.89 20.65 -8.15
N GLU A 181 -0.40 20.43 -7.93
CA GLU A 181 -0.95 20.06 -6.64
C GLU A 181 -1.17 18.55 -6.57
N VAL A 182 -0.92 17.98 -5.38
CA VAL A 182 -1.25 16.58 -5.08
C VAL A 182 -2.76 16.47 -4.88
N VAL A 183 -3.43 15.74 -5.77
CA VAL A 183 -4.88 15.53 -5.75
C VAL A 183 -5.22 14.04 -5.70
N PRO A 184 -6.45 13.69 -5.29
CA PRO A 184 -6.90 12.30 -5.26
C PRO A 184 -6.77 11.58 -6.61
N PHE A 185 -6.42 10.29 -6.54
CA PHE A 185 -6.50 9.41 -7.71
C PHE A 185 -7.97 9.29 -8.19
N PRO A 186 -8.23 9.22 -9.50
CA PRO A 186 -9.59 9.09 -10.02
C PRO A 186 -10.34 7.89 -9.43
N HIS A 187 -11.65 8.04 -9.27
CA HIS A 187 -12.56 6.99 -8.81
C HIS A 187 -12.29 6.44 -7.39
N GLY A 188 -11.59 7.19 -6.53
CA GLY A 188 -11.45 6.83 -5.11
C GLY A 188 -12.78 6.85 -4.34
N GLY A 189 -12.82 6.11 -3.24
CA GLY A 189 -13.96 6.05 -2.32
C GLY A 189 -13.90 7.13 -1.23
N LEU A 190 -15.05 7.49 -0.65
CA LEU A 190 -15.08 8.38 0.52
C LEU A 190 -15.01 7.56 1.80
N TYR A 191 -14.17 7.96 2.75
CA TYR A 191 -13.98 7.23 4.00
C TYR A 191 -14.16 8.19 5.18
N PRO A 192 -15.25 8.08 5.98
CA PRO A 192 -15.54 9.06 7.04
C PRO A 192 -14.42 9.25 8.05
N TRP A 193 -13.58 8.22 8.25
CA TRP A 193 -12.47 8.24 9.19
C TRP A 193 -11.23 9.02 8.68
N THR A 194 -11.17 9.46 7.42
CA THR A 194 -10.07 10.32 6.93
C THR A 194 -10.23 11.78 7.35
N GLY A 195 -11.46 12.22 7.63
CA GLY A 195 -11.74 13.53 8.22
C GLY A 195 -11.59 14.75 7.30
N ASP A 196 -11.32 14.57 6.00
CA ASP A 196 -11.07 15.67 5.04
C ASP A 196 -12.05 15.69 3.85
N ASN A 197 -13.04 14.79 3.82
CA ASN A 197 -14.04 14.64 2.75
C ASN A 197 -13.43 14.49 1.34
N LYS A 198 -12.19 14.01 1.23
CA LYS A 198 -11.56 13.69 -0.05
C LYS A 198 -11.77 12.22 -0.40
N PRO A 199 -11.84 11.87 -1.70
CA PRO A 199 -11.77 10.47 -2.11
C PRO A 199 -10.36 9.90 -1.90
N TYR A 200 -10.29 8.62 -1.54
CA TYR A 200 -9.05 7.87 -1.34
C TYR A 200 -9.10 6.56 -2.11
N SER A 201 -7.92 6.12 -2.55
CA SER A 201 -7.68 4.75 -2.98
C SER A 201 -6.42 4.26 -2.29
N PHE A 202 -6.45 3.03 -1.80
CA PHE A 202 -5.35 2.46 -1.03
C PHE A 202 -4.74 1.26 -1.75
N LEU A 203 -3.42 1.20 -1.78
CA LEU A 203 -2.67 -0.02 -2.12
C LEU A 203 -1.81 -0.42 -0.91
N PRO A 204 -1.69 -1.71 -0.59
CA PRO A 204 -0.72 -2.14 0.42
C PRO A 204 0.70 -1.83 -0.08
N LEU A 205 1.57 -1.34 0.80
CA LEU A 205 2.98 -1.15 0.49
C LEU A 205 3.69 -2.51 0.60
N VAL A 206 3.91 -3.15 -0.54
CA VAL A 206 4.34 -4.56 -0.63
C VAL A 206 5.76 -4.64 -1.21
N SER A 207 6.58 -5.54 -0.66
CA SER A 207 7.88 -5.90 -1.24
C SER A 207 8.15 -7.40 -1.04
N ASN A 208 9.16 -7.94 -1.72
CA ASN A 208 9.59 -9.31 -1.47
C ASN A 208 10.82 -9.28 -0.54
N HIS A 209 10.64 -9.67 0.73
CA HIS A 209 11.70 -9.54 1.74
C HIS A 209 12.88 -10.50 1.50
N GLY A 210 12.78 -11.41 0.53
CA GLY A 210 13.87 -12.30 0.12
C GLY A 210 14.98 -11.58 -0.66
N TYR A 211 14.69 -10.37 -1.16
CA TYR A 211 15.59 -9.60 -2.02
C TYR A 211 16.12 -8.33 -1.33
N GLY A 212 16.26 -8.36 -0.01
CA GLY A 212 16.90 -7.30 0.78
C GLY A 212 15.96 -6.17 1.25
N PRO A 213 16.49 -5.25 2.08
CA PRO A 213 15.71 -4.21 2.75
C PRO A 213 15.18 -3.14 1.78
N VAL A 214 14.16 -2.40 2.21
CA VAL A 214 13.61 -1.25 1.48
C VAL A 214 14.17 0.02 2.13
N LEU A 215 15.33 0.48 1.67
CA LEU A 215 16.04 1.60 2.30
C LEU A 215 15.64 2.94 1.68
N ARG A 216 15.26 3.90 2.52
CA ARG A 216 14.97 5.28 2.13
C ARG A 216 15.85 6.28 2.88
N PRO A 217 16.60 7.17 2.21
CA PRO A 217 17.44 8.15 2.90
C PRO A 217 16.61 9.09 3.78
N LEU A 218 17.04 9.30 5.03
CA LEU A 218 16.36 10.17 5.99
C LEU A 218 16.32 11.64 5.53
N THR A 219 17.28 12.08 4.72
CA THR A 219 17.32 13.42 4.11
C THR A 219 16.13 13.71 3.19
N THR A 220 15.41 12.67 2.74
CA THR A 220 14.22 12.78 1.89
C THR A 220 12.91 12.65 2.67
N LEU A 221 12.99 12.52 4.00
CA LEU A 221 11.88 12.27 4.90
C LEU A 221 11.78 13.33 6.00
N ARG A 222 10.55 13.70 6.37
CA ARG A 222 10.28 14.50 7.57
C ARG A 222 9.85 13.58 8.69
N ARG A 223 10.56 13.58 9.82
CA ARG A 223 10.07 12.87 11.00
C ARG A 223 8.84 13.59 11.57
N LEU A 224 7.77 12.84 11.84
CA LEU A 224 6.57 13.36 12.48
C LEU A 224 6.72 13.32 14.01
N GLY A 225 6.18 14.31 14.70
CA GLY A 225 6.10 14.30 16.16
C GLY A 225 5.17 13.18 16.65
N GLU A 226 5.45 12.61 17.83
CA GLU A 226 4.63 11.52 18.40
C GLU A 226 3.17 11.92 18.62
N SER A 227 2.94 13.20 18.96
CA SER A 227 1.61 13.79 19.13
C SER A 227 1.07 14.49 17.88
N GLU A 228 1.83 14.53 16.77
CA GLU A 228 1.37 15.17 15.53
C GLU A 228 0.31 14.28 14.86
N PRO A 229 -0.88 14.80 14.51
CA PRO A 229 -1.85 14.03 13.73
C PRO A 229 -1.25 13.59 12.40
N ILE A 230 -1.70 12.45 11.87
CA ILE A 230 -1.26 12.01 10.55
C ILE A 230 -1.72 13.05 9.51
N PRO A 231 -0.80 13.59 8.69
CA PRO A 231 -1.13 14.45 7.56
C PRO A 231 -2.22 13.88 6.67
N SER A 232 -3.13 14.73 6.18
CA SER A 232 -3.79 14.42 4.90
C SER A 232 -2.71 14.43 3.80
N PRO A 233 -2.70 13.45 2.89
CA PRO A 233 -1.80 13.44 1.74
C PRO A 233 -2.15 14.51 0.69
N TYR A 234 -3.30 15.19 0.84
CA TYR A 234 -3.81 16.21 -0.09
C TYR A 234 -3.75 17.63 0.49
N ARG A 235 -2.83 17.88 1.43
CA ARG A 235 -2.64 19.22 2.02
C ARG A 235 -2.50 20.26 0.91
N GLN A 236 -3.29 21.33 1.02
CA GLN A 236 -3.06 22.54 0.23
C GLN A 236 -1.78 23.17 0.79
N THR A 237 -0.72 23.18 -0.02
CA THR A 237 0.52 23.90 0.28
C THR A 237 0.32 25.40 0.20
#